data_AF-A0A8S2WTP0-F1
#
_entry.id   AF-A0A8S2WTP0-F1
#
_cell.length_a   1.000
_cell.length_b   1.000
_cell.length_c   1.000
_cell.angle_alpha   90.00
_cell.angle_beta   90.00
_cell.angle_gamma   90.00
#
_symmetry.space_group_name_H-M   'P 1'
#
loop_
_entity.id
_entity.type
_entity.pdbx_description
1 polymer ?
#
loop_
_entity_poly.entity_id
_entity_poly.type
_entity_poly.pdbx_seq_one_letter_code
_entity_poly.pdbx_strand_id
1 'polypeptide(L)' 'VSLPPPFKPIPCKPVLFDLALNHLTLPSLDDKVQTKRQATTTLTDKGQQQQQAGLTSYVKGLFSWSGKKQ' A
#
# COMPACT_ATOMS: atom_id res chain seq x y z
N VAL A 1 -41.37 45.93 20.28
CA VAL A 1 -40.05 45.42 19.80
C VAL A 1 -40.33 44.35 18.77
N SER A 2 -39.92 44.53 17.51
CA SER A 2 -40.06 43.48 16.49
C SER A 2 -38.89 42.52 16.64
N LEU A 3 -39.15 41.37 17.25
CA LEU A 3 -38.28 40.20 17.23
C LEU A 3 -38.31 39.55 15.83
N PRO A 4 -37.39 38.61 15.56
CA PRO A 4 -36.39 38.65 14.49
C PRO A 4 -36.92 38.88 13.06
N PRO A 5 -36.04 39.26 12.12
CA PRO A 5 -36.42 39.49 10.73
C PRO A 5 -37.23 38.32 10.14
N PRO A 6 -38.24 38.59 9.29
CA PRO A 6 -39.03 37.54 8.67
C PRO A 6 -38.14 36.62 7.84
N PHE A 7 -38.28 35.32 8.08
CA PHE A 7 -37.49 34.29 7.40
C PHE A 7 -37.81 34.31 5.90
N LYS A 8 -36.78 34.42 5.06
CA LYS A 8 -36.90 34.30 3.61
C LYS A 8 -36.31 32.97 3.18
N PRO A 9 -37.01 32.16 2.37
CA PRO A 9 -36.44 30.95 1.81
C PRO A 9 -35.24 31.33 0.94
N ILE A 10 -34.09 30.72 1.22
CA ILE A 10 -32.91 30.84 0.38
C ILE A 10 -32.93 29.66 -0.59
N PRO A 11 -32.90 29.88 -1.91
CA PRO A 11 -32.80 28.78 -2.86
C PRO A 11 -31.51 28.00 -2.59
N CYS A 12 -31.64 26.68 -2.48
CA CYS A 12 -30.49 25.80 -2.35
C CYS A 12 -29.61 25.96 -3.59
N LYS A 13 -28.34 26.28 -3.39
CA LYS A 13 -27.36 26.30 -4.48
C LYS A 13 -27.44 24.94 -5.22
N PRO A 14 -27.55 24.92 -6.56
CA PRO A 14 -27.60 23.66 -7.30
C PRO A 14 -26.35 22.83 -7.00
N VAL A 15 -26.54 21.52 -7.02
CA VAL A 15 -25.44 20.56 -6.86
C VAL A 15 -24.58 20.67 -8.11
N LEU A 16 -23.32 21.02 -7.92
CA LEU A 16 -22.30 21.08 -8.96
C LEU A 16 -21.22 20.08 -8.58
N PHE A 17 -20.99 19.09 -9.43
CA PHE A 17 -19.95 18.08 -9.23
C PHE A 17 -18.67 18.54 -9.92
N ASP A 18 -17.57 18.58 -9.18
CA ASP A 18 -16.25 18.82 -9.75
C ASP A 18 -15.74 17.53 -10.41
N LEU A 19 -15.96 17.42 -11.73
CA LEU A 19 -15.55 16.25 -12.50
C LEU A 19 -14.03 16.19 -12.74
N ALA A 20 -13.31 17.32 -12.59
CA ALA A 20 -11.86 17.34 -12.77
C ALA A 20 -11.16 16.42 -11.75
N LEU A 21 -11.76 16.26 -10.57
CA LEU A 21 -11.26 15.39 -9.53
C LEU A 21 -11.21 13.91 -9.95
N ASN A 22 -12.13 13.46 -10.81
CA ASN A 22 -12.15 12.07 -11.29
C ASN A 22 -10.94 11.73 -12.17
N HIS A 23 -10.28 12.73 -12.74
CA HIS A 23 -9.13 12.55 -13.62
C HIS A 23 -7.80 12.53 -12.87
N LEU A 24 -7.80 12.77 -11.55
CA LEU A 24 -6.60 12.61 -10.73
C LEU A 24 -6.28 11.13 -10.54
N THR A 25 -5.48 10.58 -11.45
CA THR A 25 -4.94 9.21 -11.35
C THR A 25 -3.48 9.24 -10.97
N LEU A 26 -3.03 8.27 -10.18
CA LEU A 26 -1.59 8.08 -9.95
C LEU A 26 -0.88 7.77 -11.29
N PRO A 27 0.34 8.29 -11.48
CA PRO A 27 1.18 7.84 -12.60
C PRO A 27 1.51 6.35 -12.45
N SER A 28 1.89 5.69 -13.55
CA SER A 28 2.35 4.30 -13.47
C SER A 28 3.49 4.14 -12.46
N LEU A 29 3.41 3.06 -11.67
CA LEU A 29 4.39 2.71 -10.64
C LEU A 29 5.27 1.54 -11.08
N ASP A 30 5.17 1.07 -12.32
CA ASP A 30 5.86 -0.13 -12.80
C ASP A 30 7.38 -0.04 -12.56
N ASP A 31 7.98 1.11 -12.85
CA ASP A 31 9.42 1.38 -12.66
C ASP A 31 9.85 1.36 -11.19
N LYS A 32 8.93 1.66 -10.27
CA LYS A 32 9.21 1.69 -8.81
C LYS A 32 8.93 0.33 -8.15
N VAL A 33 8.04 -0.47 -8.73
CA VAL A 33 7.70 -1.81 -8.23
C VAL A 33 8.64 -2.89 -8.79
N GLN A 34 9.14 -2.73 -10.02
CA GLN A 34 10.07 -3.70 -10.64
C GLN A 34 11.40 -3.83 -9.89
N THR A 35 11.91 -2.76 -9.26
CA THR A 35 13.12 -2.81 -8.42
C THR A 35 12.96 -3.75 -7.20
N LYS A 36 11.72 -4.05 -6.77
CA LYS A 36 11.45 -5.05 -5.72
C LYS A 36 11.22 -6.48 -6.26
N ARG A 37 10.86 -6.66 -7.54
CA ARG A 37 10.60 -7.99 -8.12
C ARG A 37 11.85 -8.76 -8.53
N GLN A 38 12.96 -8.08 -8.81
CA GLN A 38 14.27 -8.74 -8.98
C GLN A 38 14.81 -9.32 -7.66
N ALA A 39 14.25 -8.94 -6.50
CA ALA A 39 14.61 -9.49 -5.21
C ALA A 39 13.64 -10.59 -4.68
N THR A 40 12.49 -10.86 -5.34
CA THR A 40 11.47 -11.76 -4.74
C THR A 40 10.66 -12.62 -5.71
N THR A 41 10.87 -12.56 -7.03
CA THR A 41 10.05 -13.37 -7.99
C THR A 41 10.89 -14.18 -9.00
N THR A 42 11.92 -14.87 -8.51
CA THR A 42 12.51 -16.06 -9.18
C THR A 42 12.22 -17.35 -8.43
N LEU A 43 11.08 -17.43 -7.74
CA LEU A 43 10.58 -18.68 -7.17
C LEU A 43 9.10 -18.81 -7.51
N THR A 44 8.84 -19.53 -8.59
CA THR A 44 7.75 -20.49 -8.83
C THR A 44 7.40 -20.47 -10.30
N ASP A 45 8.15 -21.20 -11.13
CA ASP A 45 7.61 -22.46 -11.60
C ASP A 45 8.72 -23.35 -12.19
N LYS A 46 8.70 -24.61 -11.76
CA LYS A 46 9.40 -25.77 -12.34
C LYS A 46 10.92 -25.80 -12.26
N GLY A 47 11.38 -26.40 -11.17
CA GLY A 47 12.55 -27.27 -11.21
C GLY A 47 13.76 -26.73 -10.45
N GLN A 48 14.13 -27.50 -9.43
CA GLN A 48 15.43 -27.51 -8.75
C GLN A 48 15.65 -26.49 -7.63
N GLN A 49 16.12 -27.08 -6.53
CA GLN A 49 16.51 -26.50 -5.26
C GLN A 49 17.51 -25.36 -5.47
N GLN A 50 17.21 -24.15 -4.98
CA GLN A 50 18.22 -23.18 -4.58
C GLN A 50 17.62 -22.17 -3.58
N GLN A 51 17.75 -22.57 -2.32
CA GLN A 51 18.10 -21.74 -1.17
C GLN A 51 17.51 -20.33 -1.16
N GLN A 52 16.36 -20.26 -0.49
CA GLN A 52 15.70 -19.08 0.01
C GLN A 52 16.65 -18.28 0.93
N ALA A 53 17.46 -17.40 0.33
CA ALA A 53 18.22 -16.35 1.02
C ALA A 53 17.28 -15.21 1.43
N GLY A 54 16.28 -15.54 2.25
CA GLY A 54 15.48 -14.59 3.01
C GLY A 54 16.03 -14.46 4.43
N LEU A 55 15.44 -13.56 5.22
CA LEU A 55 15.77 -13.26 6.62
C LEU A 55 15.90 -14.48 7.56
N THR A 56 15.54 -15.68 7.08
CA THR A 56 15.75 -17.01 7.67
C THR A 56 17.21 -17.34 8.01
N SER A 57 18.20 -16.80 7.30
CA SER A 57 19.63 -17.04 7.63
C SER A 57 20.05 -16.39 8.95
N TYR A 58 19.55 -15.17 9.23
CA TYR A 58 19.90 -14.41 10.43
C TYR A 58 19.25 -14.98 11.70
N VAL A 59 18.02 -15.49 11.62
CA VAL A 59 17.35 -16.13 12.77
C VAL A 59 17.83 -17.56 13.02
N LYS A 60 18.27 -18.29 11.99
CA LYS A 60 18.83 -19.65 12.14
C LYS A 60 20.19 -19.63 12.84
N GLY A 61 21.03 -18.62 12.56
CA GLY A 61 22.31 -18.43 13.25
C GLY A 61 22.14 -18.07 14.73
N LEU A 62 21.14 -17.24 15.06
CA LEU A 62 20.88 -16.79 16.42
C LEU A 62 20.26 -17.89 17.30
N PHE A 63 19.38 -18.73 16.75
CA PHE A 63 18.76 -19.85 17.50
C PHE A 63 19.62 -21.13 17.56
N SER A 64 20.68 -21.25 16.76
CA SER A 64 21.56 -22.44 16.77
C SER A 64 22.64 -22.40 17.86
N TRP A 65 22.82 -21.27 18.57
CA TRP A 65 23.83 -21.14 19.62
C TRP A 65 23.43 -21.79 20.96
N SER A 66 22.15 -22.11 21.15
CA SER A 66 21.63 -22.60 22.45
C SER A 66 21.56 -24.13 22.58
N GLY A 67 21.98 -24.91 21.57
CA GLY A 67 21.49 -26.29 21.40
C GLY A 67 22.48 -27.44 21.62
N LYS A 68 23.76 -27.21 21.95
CA LYS A 68 24.70 -28.33 22.18
C LYS A 68 25.54 -28.10 23.42
N LYS A 69 25.01 -28.53 24.56
CA LYS A 69 25.83 -29.09 25.63
C LYS A 69 25.75 -30.62 25.50
N GLN A 70 26.91 -31.25 25.71
CA GLN A 70 27.26 -32.66 25.52
C GLN A 70 26.23 -33.67 26.01
#